data_AF-A0A645B7U3-F1
#
_entry.id   AF-A0A645B7U3-F1
#
_cell.length_a   1.000
_cell.length_b   1.000
_cell.length_c   1.000
_cell.angle_alpha   90.00
_cell.angle_beta   90.00
_cell.angle_gamma   90.00
#
_symmetry.space_group_name_H-M   'P 1'
#
loop_
_entity.id
_entity.type
_entity.pdbx_description
1 polymer ?
#
loop_
_entity_poly.entity_id
_entity_poly.type
_entity_poly.pdbx_seq_one_letter_code
_entity_poly.pdbx_strand_id
1 'polypeptide(L)' 'MPVEEGYRYIRSGVLKHYPSVLHSEDALEGPQAFAEKRDPVWKGR' A
#
# COMPACT_ATOMS: atom_id res chain seq x y z
N MET A 1 4.60 -16.19 13.25
CA MET A 1 4.49 -16.12 11.78
C MET A 1 5.80 -15.54 11.23
N PRO A 2 6.57 -16.30 10.44
CA PRO A 2 7.72 -15.80 9.70
C PRO A 2 7.35 -14.62 8.78
N VAL A 3 8.33 -13.76 8.47
CA VAL A 3 8.13 -12.56 7.62
C VAL A 3 7.52 -12.93 6.27
N GLU A 4 8.06 -13.94 5.60
CA GLU A 4 7.55 -14.41 4.31
C GLU A 4 6.08 -14.86 4.40
N GLU A 5 5.73 -15.59 5.45
CA GLU A 5 4.35 -16.04 5.68
C GLU A 5 3.40 -14.86 5.89
N GLY A 6 3.85 -13.81 6.60
CA GLY A 6 3.11 -12.57 6.75
C GLY A 6 2.83 -11.87 5.42
N TYR A 7 3.84 -11.75 4.56
CA TYR A 7 3.65 -11.14 3.23
C TYR A 7 2.73 -11.99 2.34
N ARG A 8 2.84 -13.33 2.38
CA ARG A 8 1.89 -14.20 1.66
C ARG A 8 0.47 -14.00 2.16
N TYR A 9 0.25 -13.95 3.47
CA TYR A 9 -1.07 -13.74 4.05
C TYR A 9 -1.67 -12.39 3.65
N ILE A 10 -0.87 -11.32 3.72
CA ILE A 10 -1.26 -9.97 3.32
C ILE A 10 -1.64 -9.90 1.82
N ARG A 11 -0.92 -10.63 0.96
CA ARG A 11 -1.15 -10.69 -0.49
C ARG A 11 -2.18 -11.74 -0.92
N SER A 12 -2.71 -12.53 0.01
CA SER A 12 -3.63 -13.64 -0.29
C SER A 12 -5.03 -13.22 -0.76
N GLY A 13 -5.40 -11.96 -0.56
CA GLY A 13 -6.76 -11.47 -0.82
C GLY A 13 -7.77 -11.77 0.30
N VAL A 14 -7.39 -12.51 1.34
CA VAL A 14 -8.24 -12.79 2.52
C VAL A 14 -8.58 -11.51 3.31
N LEU A 15 -7.67 -10.53 3.31
CA LEU A 15 -7.88 -9.25 3.97
C LEU A 15 -8.78 -8.35 3.13
N LYS A 16 -10.06 -8.23 3.51
CA LYS A 16 -11.12 -7.50 2.79
C LYS A 16 -10.71 -6.14 2.20
N HIS A 17 -9.94 -5.34 2.94
CA HIS A 17 -9.58 -3.97 2.56
C HIS A 17 -8.12 -3.79 2.12
N TYR A 18 -7.28 -4.81 2.27
CA TYR A 18 -5.86 -4.67 1.94
C TYR A 18 -5.63 -4.52 0.42
N PRO A 19 -6.28 -5.30 -0.46
CA PRO A 19 -6.16 -5.11 -1.91
C PRO A 19 -6.52 -3.70 -2.37
N SER A 20 -7.55 -3.07 -1.79
CA SER A 20 -7.93 -1.70 -2.16
C SER A 20 -6.87 -0.67 -1.76
N VAL A 21 -6.21 -0.85 -0.61
CA VAL A 21 -5.08 0.02 -0.21
C VAL A 21 -3.87 -0.22 -1.11
N LEU A 22 -3.60 -1.47 -1.50
CA LEU A 22 -2.44 -1.83 -2.31
C LEU A 22 -2.53 -1.29 -3.76
N HIS A 23 -3.76 -1.14 -4.27
CA HIS A 23 -4.02 -0.72 -5.64
C HIS A 23 -4.61 0.70 -5.75
N SER A 24 -4.61 1.46 -4.65
CA SER A 24 -5.10 2.84 -4.63
C SER A 24 -4.14 3.81 -5.35
N GLU A 25 -4.63 5.01 -5.67
CA GLU A 25 -3.75 6.10 -6.13
C GLU A 25 -2.71 6.45 -5.06
N ASP A 26 -3.11 6.38 -3.80
CA ASP A 26 -2.25 6.67 -2.64
C ASP A 26 -1.05 5.70 -2.55
N ALA A 27 -1.18 4.46 -3.04
CA ALA A 27 -0.07 3.51 -3.07
C ALA A 27 1.11 3.99 -3.94
N LEU A 28 0.82 4.80 -4.96
CA LEU A 28 1.82 5.41 -5.85
C LEU A 28 2.26 6.80 -5.36
N GLU A 29 1.34 7.56 -4.78
CA GLU A 29 1.58 8.92 -4.29
C GLU A 29 2.72 8.98 -3.26
N GLY A 30 2.78 8.03 -2.32
CA GLY A 30 3.82 8.01 -1.29
C GLY A 30 5.24 7.95 -1.88
N PRO A 31 5.56 6.91 -2.69
CA PRO A 31 6.84 6.83 -3.40
C PRO A 31 7.13 8.04 -4.29
N GLN A 32 6.12 8.57 -4.97
CA GLN A 32 6.28 9.73 -5.86
C GLN A 32 6.62 11.01 -5.07
N ALA A 33 5.87 11.32 -4.02
CA ALA A 33 6.12 12.47 -3.17
C ALA A 33 7.51 12.41 -2.53
N PHE A 34 7.94 11.21 -2.11
CA PHE A 34 9.31 10.97 -1.62
C PHE A 34 10.36 11.29 -2.68
N ALA A 35 10.20 10.78 -3.91
CA ALA A 35 11.12 11.04 -5.02
C ALA A 35 11.20 12.54 -5.36
N GLU A 36 10.08 13.25 -5.25
CA GLU A 36 9.96 14.69 -5.53
C GLU A 36 10.34 15.58 -4.32
N LYS A 37 10.64 15.00 -3.16
CA LYS A 37 10.93 15.71 -1.89
C LYS A 37 9.83 16.70 -1.49
N ARG A 38 8.57 16.29 -1.67
CA ARG A 38 7.39 17.03 -1.24
C ARG A 38 6.57 16.19 -0.26
N ASP A 39 5.66 16.85 0.44
CA ASP A 39 4.67 16.14 1.24
C ASP A 39 3.66 15.42 0.32
N PRO A 40 3.24 14.19 0.69
CA PRO A 40 2.22 13.46 -0.06
C PRO A 40 0.81 14.01 0.20
N VAL A 41 -0.05 13.94 -0.82
CA VAL A 41 -1.47 14.32 -0.75
C VAL A 41 -2.35 13.09 -0.85
N TRP A 42 -2.80 12.60 0.31
CA TRP A 42 -3.64 11.40 0.41
C TRP A 42 -5.10 11.69 0.06
N LYS A 43 -5.73 10.80 -0.71
CA LYS A 43 -7.15 10.93 -1.12
C LYS A 43 -8.05 9.85 -0.54
N GLY A 44 -7.49 8.79 0.05
CA GLY A 44 -8.23 7.68 0.64
C GLY A 44 -8.97 6.81 -0.39
N ARG A 45 -8.50 6.77 -1.62
CA ARG A 45 -9.11 6.01 -2.73
C ARG A 45 -8.08 5.50 -3.71
#